data_AF-A0A6B3EIQ4-F1
#
_entry.id   AF-A0A6B3EIQ4-F1
#
_cell.length_a   1.000
_cell.length_b   1.000
_cell.length_c   1.000
_cell.angle_alpha   90.00
_cell.angle_beta   90.00
_cell.angle_gamma   90.00
#
_symmetry.space_group_name_H-M   'P 1'
#
loop_
_entity.id
_entity.type
_entity.pdbx_description
1 polymer ?
#
loop_
_entity_poly.entity_id
_entity_poly.type
_entity_poly.pdbx_seq_one_letter_code
_entity_poly.pdbx_strand_id
1 'polypeptide(L)'
;FDGEILETGYPRNDVLYAPDQAERAKEIREALGVPPGKRVILYAPTWRDDDAHSQGRFRFDLKLDTERARAELGHDHVLLVRRHSNTVDGVTGAGDGFVLDVSDYPDISDLYLAADILVTDYSSVMFDYAHLRRPMVFFTYD
;
A
#
# COMPACT_ATOMS: atom_id res chain seq x y z
N PHE A 1 9.59 -32.23 -0.76
CA PHE A 1 9.75 -31.93 0.68
C PHE A 1 8.69 -32.74 1.36
N ASP A 2 9.09 -33.61 2.30
CA ASP A 2 8.20 -34.66 2.84
C ASP A 2 8.01 -34.48 4.36
N GLY A 3 8.38 -33.32 4.89
CA GLY A 3 8.17 -32.95 6.28
C GLY A 3 6.77 -32.38 6.55
N GLU A 4 6.47 -32.16 7.82
CA GLU A 4 5.21 -31.56 8.26
C GLU A 4 5.10 -30.09 7.82
N ILE A 5 3.93 -29.71 7.29
CA ILE A 5 3.59 -28.31 7.01
C ILE A 5 2.91 -27.75 8.25
N LEU A 6 3.51 -26.72 8.85
CA LEU A 6 2.94 -26.04 10.01
C LEU A 6 1.98 -24.94 9.54
N GLU A 7 0.67 -25.17 9.72
CA GLU A 7 -0.40 -24.21 9.38
C GLU A 7 -0.60 -23.17 10.49
N THR A 8 0.45 -22.42 10.83
CA THR A 8 0.45 -21.45 11.95
C THR A 8 0.32 -19.99 11.52
N GLY A 9 0.05 -19.75 10.23
CA GLY A 9 0.06 -18.40 9.65
C GLY A 9 1.48 -17.86 9.41
N TYR A 10 1.58 -16.58 9.06
CA TYR A 10 2.87 -15.92 8.81
C TYR A 10 3.30 -15.07 10.01
N PRO A 11 4.53 -15.23 10.53
CA PRO A 11 5.04 -14.39 11.62
C PRO A 11 4.99 -12.87 11.34
N ARG A 12 5.10 -12.45 10.07
CA ARG A 12 4.97 -11.03 9.69
C ARG A 12 3.58 -10.45 9.99
N ASN A 13 2.54 -11.29 10.08
CA ASN A 13 1.17 -10.86 10.35
C ASN A 13 0.87 -10.77 11.85
N ASP A 14 1.77 -11.25 12.74
CA ASP A 14 1.59 -11.17 14.20
C ASP A 14 1.39 -9.71 14.66
N VAL A 15 2.04 -8.78 13.95
CA VAL A 15 1.93 -7.35 14.18
C VAL A 15 0.52 -6.80 14.04
N LEU A 16 -0.29 -7.43 13.19
CA LEU A 16 -1.69 -7.05 12.92
C LEU A 16 -2.63 -7.47 14.06
N TYR A 17 -2.12 -8.19 15.05
CA TYR A 17 -2.84 -8.63 16.25
C TYR A 17 -2.28 -8.02 17.54
N ALA A 18 -1.22 -7.20 17.44
CA ALA A 18 -0.56 -6.63 18.59
C ALA A 18 -1.50 -5.67 19.36
N PRO A 19 -1.46 -5.66 20.70
CA PRO A 19 -2.37 -4.84 21.50
C PRO A 19 -2.18 -3.33 21.30
N ASP A 20 -0.99 -2.92 20.84
CA ASP A 20 -0.57 -1.54 20.56
C ASP A 20 -0.74 -1.15 19.08
N GLN A 21 -1.50 -1.93 18.29
CA GLN A 21 -1.67 -1.67 16.85
C GLN A 21 -2.18 -0.25 16.52
N ALA A 22 -2.98 0.36 17.39
CA ALA A 22 -3.56 1.69 17.17
C ALA A 22 -2.54 2.80 17.40
N GLU A 23 -1.77 2.69 18.47
CA GLU A 23 -0.64 3.56 18.82
C GLU A 23 0.42 3.49 17.73
N ARG A 24 0.78 2.29 17.28
CA ARG A 24 1.71 2.10 16.16
C ARG A 24 1.20 2.73 14.88
N ALA A 25 -0.06 2.49 14.51
CA ALA A 25 -0.66 3.10 13.33
C ALA A 25 -0.58 4.63 13.38
N LYS A 26 -0.78 5.24 14.56
CA LYS A 26 -0.64 6.68 14.77
C LYS A 26 0.82 7.14 14.57
N GLU A 27 1.78 6.47 15.18
CA GLU A 27 3.21 6.79 15.03
C GLU A 27 3.68 6.67 13.57
N ILE A 28 3.23 5.63 12.86
CA ILE A 28 3.51 5.43 11.43
C ILE A 28 2.90 6.57 10.60
N ARG A 29 1.63 6.93 10.84
CA ARG A 29 0.98 8.06 10.16
C ARG A 29 1.73 9.39 10.39
N GLU A 30 2.18 9.64 11.61
CA GLU A 30 2.97 10.83 11.96
C GLU A 30 4.33 10.82 11.24
N ALA A 31 5.05 9.69 11.24
CA ALA A 31 6.33 9.54 10.56
C ALA A 31 6.23 9.70 9.04
N LEU A 32 5.11 9.26 8.45
CA LEU A 32 4.81 9.43 7.02
C LEU A 32 4.32 10.84 6.66
N GLY A 33 4.06 11.71 7.65
CA GLY A 33 3.54 13.06 7.39
C GLY A 33 2.06 13.11 7.02
N VAL A 34 1.28 12.09 7.40
CA VAL A 34 -0.18 12.07 7.18
C VAL A 34 -0.83 13.18 8.04
N PRO A 35 -1.59 14.12 7.45
CA PRO A 35 -2.25 15.17 8.23
C PRO A 35 -3.28 14.59 9.21
N PRO A 36 -3.42 15.18 10.42
CA PRO A 36 -4.38 14.72 11.40
C PRO A 36 -5.82 14.66 10.87
N GLY A 37 -6.56 13.62 11.24
CA GLY A 37 -7.96 13.43 10.86
C GLY A 37 -8.20 12.93 9.42
N LYS A 38 -7.15 12.78 8.61
CA LYS A 38 -7.26 12.18 7.28
C LYS A 38 -7.44 10.66 7.37
N ARG A 39 -8.29 10.13 6.49
CA ARG A 39 -8.37 8.70 6.18
C ARG A 39 -7.26 8.29 5.23
N VAL A 40 -6.67 7.13 5.46
CA VAL A 40 -5.50 6.65 4.72
C VAL A 40 -5.90 5.56 3.74
N ILE A 41 -5.65 5.79 2.45
CA ILE A 41 -5.78 4.80 1.38
C ILE A 41 -4.38 4.29 1.05
N LEU A 42 -4.16 2.98 1.16
CA LEU A 42 -2.94 2.35 0.65
C LEU A 42 -3.22 1.78 -0.74
N TYR A 43 -2.57 2.32 -1.76
CA TYR A 43 -2.58 1.78 -3.11
C TYR A 43 -1.32 0.94 -3.34
N ALA A 44 -1.51 -0.37 -3.48
CA ALA A 44 -0.44 -1.37 -3.62
C ALA A 44 -0.73 -2.32 -4.80
N PRO A 45 -0.58 -1.87 -6.05
CA PRO A 45 -0.78 -2.70 -7.23
C PRO A 45 0.37 -3.70 -7.41
N THR A 46 0.11 -4.79 -8.11
CA THR A 46 1.16 -5.69 -8.61
C THR A 46 1.94 -5.03 -9.75
N TRP A 47 3.16 -5.53 -10.00
CA TRP A 47 3.94 -5.17 -11.18
C TRP A 47 3.27 -5.75 -12.45
N ARG A 48 3.61 -5.22 -13.63
CA ARG A 48 3.25 -5.80 -14.94
C ARG A 48 4.48 -5.96 -15.81
N ASP A 49 4.63 -7.13 -16.43
CA ASP A 49 5.71 -7.42 -17.38
C ASP A 49 5.56 -6.63 -18.69
N ASP A 50 4.33 -6.28 -19.06
CA ASP A 50 4.00 -5.61 -20.32
C ASP A 50 4.42 -4.12 -20.35
N ASP A 51 4.74 -3.53 -19.19
CA ASP A 51 5.22 -2.14 -19.06
C ASP A 51 6.76 -2.01 -19.15
N ALA A 52 7.39 -2.95 -19.88
CA ALA A 52 8.83 -2.97 -20.10
C ALA A 52 9.29 -1.86 -21.08
N HIS A 53 10.21 -1.01 -20.63
CA HIS A 53 11.08 -0.27 -21.56
C HIS A 53 12.29 -1.13 -21.97
N SER A 54 12.86 -0.82 -23.13
CA SER A 54 14.13 -1.37 -23.59
C SER A 54 15.23 -1.11 -22.54
N GLN A 55 15.94 -2.18 -22.13
CA GLN A 55 16.99 -2.21 -21.10
C GLN A 55 16.56 -2.41 -19.64
N GLY A 56 15.47 -3.15 -19.38
CA GLY A 56 15.21 -3.74 -18.06
C GLY A 56 14.82 -2.74 -16.96
N ARG A 57 14.35 -1.57 -17.36
CA ARG A 57 13.74 -0.56 -16.47
C ARG A 57 12.24 -0.53 -16.78
N PHE A 58 11.42 -0.78 -15.76
CA PHE A 58 9.96 -0.81 -15.87
C PHE A 58 9.38 0.50 -15.38
N ARG A 59 8.48 1.09 -16.18
CA ARG A 59 7.81 2.33 -15.82
C ARG A 59 6.70 2.02 -14.84
N PHE A 60 6.64 2.75 -13.72
CA PHE A 60 5.44 2.73 -12.88
C PHE A 60 4.35 3.54 -13.62
N ASP A 61 3.52 2.87 -14.41
CA ASP A 61 2.36 3.52 -15.00
C ASP A 61 1.21 3.50 -13.98
N LEU A 62 1.15 4.55 -13.17
CA LEU A 62 0.06 4.76 -12.23
C LEU A 62 -1.24 4.97 -13.02
N LYS A 63 -1.98 3.88 -13.26
CA LYS A 63 -3.28 3.93 -13.97
C LYS A 63 -4.36 4.67 -13.19
N LEU A 64 -4.16 4.85 -11.88
CA LEU A 64 -5.03 5.67 -11.04
C LEU A 64 -4.82 7.14 -11.39
N ASP A 65 -5.88 7.82 -11.81
CA ASP A 65 -5.89 9.26 -12.02
C ASP A 65 -5.77 10.00 -10.67
N THR A 66 -4.55 10.42 -10.33
CA THR A 66 -4.24 11.07 -9.05
C THR A 66 -4.87 12.45 -8.93
N GLU A 67 -5.02 13.18 -10.04
CA GLU A 67 -5.64 14.52 -10.05
C GLU A 67 -7.13 14.40 -9.76
N ARG A 68 -7.82 13.44 -10.39
CA ARG A 68 -9.21 13.16 -10.08
C ARG A 68 -9.38 12.63 -8.66
N ALA A 69 -8.52 11.71 -8.22
CA ALA A 69 -8.55 11.20 -6.85
C ALA A 69 -8.37 12.32 -5.83
N ARG A 70 -7.46 13.27 -6.10
CA ARG A 70 -7.27 14.48 -5.28
C ARG A 70 -8.51 15.36 -5.25
N ALA A 71 -9.12 15.62 -6.41
CA ALA A 71 -10.31 16.45 -6.50
C ALA A 71 -11.50 15.87 -5.70
N GLU A 72 -11.67 14.54 -5.73
CA GLU A 72 -12.80 13.85 -5.10
C GLU A 72 -12.54 13.49 -3.63
N LEU A 73 -11.31 13.12 -3.27
CA LEU A 73 -10.97 12.53 -1.96
C LEU A 73 -10.00 13.39 -1.14
N GLY A 74 -9.30 14.36 -1.75
CA GLY A 74 -8.23 15.11 -1.09
C GLY A 74 -8.70 15.96 0.09
N HIS A 75 -10.00 16.20 0.23
CA HIS A 75 -10.57 16.90 1.38
C HIS A 75 -10.38 16.14 2.70
N ASP A 76 -10.53 14.82 2.71
CA ASP A 76 -10.53 13.99 3.93
C ASP A 76 -9.67 12.73 3.82
N HIS A 77 -9.07 12.44 2.66
CA HIS A 77 -8.18 11.29 2.46
C HIS A 77 -6.74 11.70 2.12
N VAL A 78 -5.83 10.75 2.29
CA VAL A 78 -4.46 10.72 1.78
C VAL A 78 -4.23 9.38 1.09
N LEU A 79 -3.49 9.41 -0.02
CA LEU A 79 -3.13 8.26 -0.82
C LEU A 79 -1.65 7.89 -0.60
N LEU A 80 -1.41 6.77 0.08
CA LEU A 80 -0.09 6.15 0.15
C LEU A 80 0.08 5.25 -1.07
N VAL A 81 1.13 5.46 -1.86
CA VAL A 81 1.44 4.64 -3.03
C VAL A 81 2.63 3.75 -2.73
N ARG A 82 2.42 2.44 -2.76
CA ARG A 82 3.44 1.40 -2.59
C ARG A 82 3.70 0.73 -3.94
N ARG A 83 4.77 1.12 -4.61
CA ARG A 83 5.22 0.47 -5.85
C ARG A 83 5.80 -0.91 -5.55
N HIS A 84 5.81 -1.77 -6.57
CA HIS A 84 6.58 -3.02 -6.51
C HIS A 84 8.08 -2.72 -6.57
N SER A 85 8.90 -3.48 -5.82
CA SER A 85 10.35 -3.25 -5.67
C SER A 85 11.15 -3.25 -6.97
N ASN A 86 10.61 -3.89 -8.00
CA ASN A 86 11.26 -3.96 -9.30
C ASN A 86 10.93 -2.76 -10.21
N THR A 87 10.19 -1.77 -9.72
CA THR A 87 9.83 -0.55 -10.45
C THR A 87 10.78 0.58 -10.07
N VAL A 88 11.42 1.22 -11.05
CA VAL A 88 12.49 2.20 -10.79
C VAL A 88 12.02 3.66 -10.80
N ASP A 89 10.87 3.93 -11.41
CA ASP A 89 10.34 5.29 -11.53
C ASP A 89 9.60 5.74 -10.28
N GLY A 90 9.87 6.97 -9.82
CA GLY A 90 9.15 7.58 -8.70
C GLY A 90 7.65 7.76 -8.97
N VAL A 91 6.87 7.92 -7.90
CA VAL A 91 5.42 8.17 -8.03
C VAL A 91 5.18 9.61 -8.51
N THR A 92 4.58 9.76 -9.69
CA THR A 92 4.18 11.07 -10.21
C THR A 92 3.15 11.71 -9.28
N GLY A 93 3.34 12.99 -8.95
CA GLY A 93 2.46 13.73 -8.03
C GLY A 93 2.75 13.51 -6.54
N ALA A 94 3.70 12.66 -6.16
CA ALA A 94 4.05 12.47 -4.76
C ALA A 94 4.68 13.73 -4.12
N GLY A 95 4.40 13.95 -2.83
CA GLY A 95 4.96 15.05 -2.02
C GLY A 95 4.09 16.31 -1.98
N ASP A 96 2.87 16.24 -2.52
CA ASP A 96 1.92 17.33 -2.64
C ASP A 96 0.89 17.39 -1.48
N GLY A 97 1.12 16.60 -0.43
CA GLY A 97 0.27 16.49 0.76
C GLY A 97 -0.96 15.59 0.60
N PHE A 98 -1.25 15.09 -0.61
CA PHE A 98 -2.29 14.08 -0.85
C PHE A 98 -1.68 12.74 -1.25
N VAL A 99 -0.72 12.74 -2.17
CA VAL A 99 -0.02 11.53 -2.62
C VAL A 99 1.32 11.43 -1.89
N LEU A 100 1.53 10.32 -1.20
CA LEU A 100 2.79 10.00 -0.52
C LEU A 100 3.37 8.73 -1.13
N ASP A 101 4.59 8.82 -1.67
CA ASP A 101 5.34 7.64 -2.10
C ASP A 101 5.90 6.93 -0.86
N VAL A 102 5.41 5.71 -0.60
CA VAL A 102 5.84 4.88 0.52
C VAL A 102 6.56 3.62 0.03
N SER A 103 7.05 3.61 -1.21
CA SER A 103 7.70 2.45 -1.83
C SER A 103 8.97 1.99 -1.11
N ASP A 104 9.68 2.93 -0.47
CA ASP A 104 10.92 2.66 0.26
C ASP A 104 10.70 2.37 1.76
N TYR A 105 9.45 2.38 2.24
CA TYR A 105 9.16 2.02 3.63
C TYR A 105 9.53 0.54 3.88
N PRO A 106 10.23 0.20 4.97
CA PRO A 106 10.85 -1.12 5.10
C PRO A 106 9.83 -2.26 5.25
N ASP A 107 8.79 -2.08 6.06
CA ASP A 107 7.80 -3.13 6.36
C ASP A 107 6.40 -2.72 5.87
N ILE A 108 5.82 -3.52 4.98
CA ILE A 108 4.47 -3.27 4.47
C ILE A 108 3.38 -3.53 5.54
N SER A 109 3.68 -4.34 6.55
CA SER A 109 2.75 -4.67 7.63
C SER A 109 2.41 -3.44 8.48
N ASP A 110 3.39 -2.55 8.67
CA ASP A 110 3.19 -1.22 9.25
C ASP A 110 2.26 -0.35 8.37
N LEU A 111 2.45 -0.39 7.05
CA LEU A 111 1.57 0.33 6.13
C LEU A 111 0.14 -0.19 6.17
N TYR A 112 -0.07 -1.49 6.39
CA TYR A 112 -1.40 -2.06 6.62
C TYR A 112 -2.05 -1.48 7.88
N LEU A 113 -1.31 -1.41 9.00
CA LEU A 113 -1.78 -0.81 10.24
C LEU A 113 -2.17 0.66 10.04
N ALA A 114 -1.35 1.41 9.30
CA ALA A 114 -1.61 2.81 8.98
C ALA A 114 -2.80 3.01 8.04
N ALA A 115 -3.14 2.04 7.18
CA ALA A 115 -4.18 2.20 6.15
C ALA A 115 -5.60 1.88 6.66
N ASP A 116 -6.55 2.77 6.36
CA ASP A 116 -7.98 2.56 6.60
C ASP A 116 -8.64 1.75 5.47
N ILE A 117 -8.08 1.83 4.26
CA ILE A 117 -8.56 1.14 3.05
C ILE A 117 -7.34 0.64 2.26
N LEU A 118 -7.40 -0.59 1.77
CA LEU A 118 -6.46 -1.10 0.76
C LEU A 118 -7.09 -1.02 -0.64
N VAL A 119 -6.37 -0.44 -1.59
CA VAL A 119 -6.64 -0.54 -3.02
C VAL A 119 -5.52 -1.40 -3.63
N THR A 120 -5.89 -2.51 -4.24
CA THR A 120 -4.94 -3.45 -4.86
C THR A 120 -5.56 -4.12 -6.09
N ASP A 121 -4.88 -5.07 -6.70
CA ASP A 121 -5.34 -5.82 -7.86
C ASP A 121 -5.19 -7.33 -7.60
N TYR A 122 -4.22 -8.00 -8.24
CA TYR A 122 -3.94 -9.43 -8.15
C TYR A 122 -2.87 -9.78 -7.10
N SER A 123 -2.62 -8.84 -6.18
CA SER A 123 -1.55 -8.96 -5.19
C SER A 123 -1.93 -9.88 -4.02
N SER A 124 -0.99 -10.71 -3.57
CA SER A 124 -1.17 -11.53 -2.36
C SER A 124 -1.28 -10.71 -1.08
N VAL A 125 -0.94 -9.41 -1.10
CA VAL A 125 -1.10 -8.50 0.05
C VAL A 125 -2.54 -8.42 0.55
N MET A 126 -3.53 -8.73 -0.32
CA MET A 126 -4.94 -8.81 0.10
C MET A 126 -5.18 -9.86 1.19
N PHE A 127 -4.43 -10.97 1.17
CA PHE A 127 -4.55 -12.01 2.21
C PHE A 127 -4.00 -11.54 3.55
N ASP A 128 -2.89 -10.78 3.54
CA ASP A 128 -2.34 -10.19 4.78
C ASP A 128 -3.27 -9.10 5.32
N TYR A 129 -3.71 -8.17 4.47
CA TYR A 129 -4.57 -7.05 4.89
C TYR A 129 -5.94 -7.51 5.41
N ALA A 130 -6.46 -8.64 4.92
CA ALA A 130 -7.74 -9.20 5.37
C ALA A 130 -7.80 -9.48 6.88
N HIS A 131 -6.66 -9.68 7.56
CA HIS A 131 -6.60 -9.90 9.01
C HIS A 131 -7.16 -8.68 9.79
N LEU A 132 -7.05 -7.47 9.23
CA LEU A 132 -7.54 -6.23 9.83
C LEU A 132 -9.06 -6.01 9.67
N ARG A 133 -9.73 -6.79 8.81
CA ARG A 133 -11.17 -6.67 8.50
C ARG A 133 -11.57 -5.26 8.07
N ARG A 134 -10.67 -4.57 7.37
CA ARG A 134 -10.88 -3.24 6.80
C ARG A 134 -11.29 -3.34 5.33
N PRO A 135 -11.95 -2.31 4.77
CA PRO A 135 -12.37 -2.31 3.37
C PRO A 135 -11.19 -2.54 2.41
N MET A 136 -11.45 -3.32 1.36
CA MET A 136 -10.55 -3.54 0.24
C MET A 136 -11.27 -3.19 -1.06
N VAL A 137 -10.58 -2.52 -1.97
CA VAL A 137 -11.04 -2.21 -3.33
C VAL A 137 -10.09 -2.86 -4.32
N PHE A 138 -10.63 -3.60 -5.27
CA PHE A 138 -9.87 -4.24 -6.33
C PHE A 138 -9.96 -3.38 -7.60
N PHE A 139 -8.84 -2.77 -7.99
CA PHE A 139 -8.74 -1.94 -9.19
C PHE A 139 -8.05 -2.73 -10.32
N THR A 140 -8.84 -3.58 -10.96
CA THR A 140 -8.43 -4.47 -12.06
C THR A 140 -8.80 -3.84 -13.40
N TYR A 141 -7.96 -2.91 -13.87
CA TYR A 141 -8.19 -2.20 -15.13
C TYR A 141 -7.88 -3.04 -16.39
N ASP A 142 -7.28 -4.20 -16.19
CA ASP A 142 -6.81 -5.20 -17.15
C ASP A 142 -7.36 -6.60 -16.82
#